data_AF-A0A3L8DEZ1-F1
#
_entry.id   AF-A0A3L8DEZ1-F1
#
_cell.length_a   1.000
_cell.length_b   1.000
_cell.length_c   1.000
_cell.angle_alpha   90.00
_cell.angle_beta   90.00
_cell.angle_gamma   90.00
#
_symmetry.space_group_name_H-M   'P 1'
#
loop_
_entity.id
_entity.type
_entity.pdbx_description
1 polymer ?
#
loop_
_entity_poly.entity_id
_entity_poly.type
_entity_poly.pdbx_seq_one_letter_code
_entity_poly.pdbx_strand_id
1 'polypeptide(L)'
;MILRSMATILHSPRPTRDQTPAPAAAETNALQTVLAELQQLREERQQERQERQRMQAEMHQMEQRLTQLSAPQIIPERSVDASVGGGGMAPLVSLGFKLKPDVFDGMILLRKFFTQFSLIARANGWDESAKAVALASCLKGKARS
;
A
#
# COMPACT_ATOMS: atom_id res chain seq x y z
N MET A 1 53.30 -14.83 -62.27
CA MET A 1 53.92 -16.16 -62.48
C MET A 1 53.19 -17.14 -61.59
N ILE A 2 52.07 -17.73 -62.02
CA ILE A 2 51.92 -19.05 -62.71
C ILE A 2 52.91 -20.12 -62.23
N LEU A 3 52.42 -21.14 -61.51
CA LEU A 3 52.30 -22.57 -61.90
C LEU A 3 51.90 -23.38 -60.64
N ARG A 4 50.69 -23.98 -60.54
CA ARG A 4 50.27 -25.32 -61.00
C ARG A 4 51.01 -26.48 -60.28
N SER A 5 50.32 -27.24 -59.41
CA SER A 5 49.72 -28.59 -59.67
C SER A 5 50.76 -29.73 -59.47
N MET A 6 50.53 -30.97 -58.98
CA MET A 6 49.40 -31.81 -58.54
C MET A 6 49.95 -32.95 -57.64
N ALA A 7 49.10 -33.58 -56.82
CA ALA A 7 48.88 -35.05 -56.81
C ALA A 7 47.87 -35.42 -55.68
N THR A 8 46.57 -35.49 -55.96
CA THR A 8 45.75 -36.71 -56.19
C THR A 8 45.68 -37.76 -55.06
N ILE A 9 44.46 -37.82 -54.49
CA ILE A 9 43.61 -39.00 -54.23
C ILE A 9 43.98 -39.91 -53.05
N LEU A 10 43.14 -39.87 -52.01
CA LEU A 10 42.35 -41.05 -51.62
C LEU A 10 41.18 -40.67 -50.69
N HIS A 11 40.00 -41.09 -51.12
CA HIS A 11 38.85 -41.49 -50.29
C HIS A 11 38.05 -40.44 -49.48
N SER A 12 36.91 -40.07 -50.07
CA SER A 12 35.67 -39.79 -49.33
C SER A 12 35.12 -41.11 -48.77
N PRO A 13 34.47 -41.11 -47.59
CA PRO A 13 33.02 -41.06 -47.65
C PRO A 13 32.41 -40.09 -46.62
N ARG A 14 31.52 -39.24 -47.17
CA ARG A 14 30.18 -38.95 -46.63
C ARG A 14 30.09 -38.07 -45.37
N PRO A 15 29.42 -36.91 -45.46
CA PRO A 15 29.10 -36.09 -44.30
C PRO A 15 27.89 -36.71 -43.59
N THR A 16 28.09 -37.39 -42.47
CA THR A 16 27.00 -37.65 -41.52
C THR A 16 26.74 -36.36 -40.76
N ARG A 17 25.91 -35.52 -41.37
CA ARG A 17 25.18 -34.45 -40.71
C ARG A 17 24.22 -35.11 -39.73
N ASP A 18 24.69 -35.39 -38.52
CA ASP A 18 23.90 -35.70 -37.32
C ASP A 18 24.81 -35.59 -36.08
N GLN A 19 25.32 -34.37 -35.83
CA GLN A 19 25.66 -33.97 -34.46
C GLN A 19 24.48 -33.12 -33.97
N THR A 20 23.51 -33.80 -33.35
CA THR A 20 22.55 -33.18 -32.45
C THR A 20 23.34 -32.49 -31.33
N PRO A 21 23.30 -31.16 -31.16
CA PRO A 21 23.84 -30.55 -29.96
C PRO A 21 23.00 -31.04 -28.78
N ALA A 22 23.69 -31.65 -27.83
CA ALA A 22 23.14 -32.41 -26.73
C ALA A 22 22.04 -31.65 -25.94
N PRO A 23 20.92 -32.31 -25.56
CA PRO A 23 19.89 -31.73 -24.69
C PRO A 23 20.44 -31.22 -23.34
N ALA A 24 21.58 -31.73 -22.90
CA ALA A 24 22.28 -31.29 -21.69
C ALA A 24 22.74 -29.80 -21.73
N ALA A 25 22.98 -29.23 -22.91
CA ALA A 25 23.35 -27.82 -23.05
C ALA A 25 22.14 -26.87 -22.88
N ALA A 26 20.93 -27.34 -23.19
CA ALA A 26 19.72 -26.56 -23.00
C ALA A 26 19.29 -26.53 -21.52
N GLU A 27 19.42 -27.65 -20.82
CA GLU A 27 19.11 -27.77 -19.39
C GLU A 27 20.05 -26.94 -18.51
N THR A 28 21.35 -26.91 -18.85
CA THR A 28 22.34 -26.07 -18.16
C THR A 28 22.09 -24.57 -18.35
N ASN A 29 21.66 -24.15 -19.54
CA ASN A 29 21.23 -22.77 -19.78
C ASN A 29 19.95 -22.43 -19.00
N ALA A 30 18.96 -23.32 -18.95
CA ALA A 30 17.73 -23.10 -18.20
C ALA A 30 18.00 -22.95 -16.69
N LEU A 31 18.86 -23.79 -16.12
CA LEU A 31 19.26 -23.70 -14.71
C LEU A 31 20.04 -22.42 -14.40
N GLN A 32 20.92 -21.97 -15.30
CA GLN A 32 21.62 -20.70 -15.15
C GLN A 32 20.66 -19.52 -15.14
N THR A 33 19.65 -19.52 -16.01
CA THR A 33 18.61 -18.48 -16.04
C THR A 33 17.85 -18.41 -14.72
N VAL A 34 17.41 -19.55 -14.18
CA VAL A 34 16.68 -19.58 -12.90
C VAL A 34 17.55 -19.11 -11.74
N LEU A 35 18.85 -19.47 -11.73
CA LEU A 35 19.78 -18.99 -10.71
C LEU A 35 19.97 -17.47 -10.79
N ALA A 36 20.08 -16.91 -12.00
CA ALA A 36 20.18 -15.47 -12.22
C ALA A 36 18.91 -14.74 -11.76
N GLU A 37 17.72 -15.26 -12.08
CA GLU A 37 16.44 -14.70 -11.63
C GLU A 37 16.29 -14.74 -10.10
N LEU A 38 16.66 -15.84 -9.46
CA LEU A 38 16.63 -15.95 -7.99
C LEU A 38 17.60 -14.99 -7.32
N GLN A 39 18.77 -14.76 -7.93
CA GLN A 39 19.71 -13.77 -7.44
C GLN A 39 19.12 -12.36 -7.55
N GLN A 40 18.57 -11.99 -8.71
CA GLN A 40 17.94 -10.70 -8.93
C GLN A 40 16.77 -10.47 -7.96
N LEU A 41 15.93 -11.48 -7.74
CA LEU A 41 14.79 -11.38 -6.83
C LEU A 41 15.23 -11.16 -5.38
N ARG A 42 16.37 -11.72 -4.97
CA ARG A 42 16.93 -11.48 -3.62
C ARG A 42 17.39 -10.04 -3.47
N GLU A 43 18.07 -9.50 -4.47
CA GLU A 43 18.54 -8.12 -4.49
C GLU A 43 17.36 -7.14 -4.44
N GLU A 44 16.34 -7.37 -5.27
CA GLU A 44 15.12 -6.57 -5.29
C GLU A 44 14.37 -6.61 -3.95
N ARG A 45 14.22 -7.80 -3.36
CA ARG A 45 13.60 -7.96 -2.03
C ARG A 45 14.40 -7.27 -0.93
N GLN A 46 15.72 -7.29 -1.02
CA GLN A 46 16.59 -6.62 -0.06
C GLN A 46 16.49 -5.11 -0.20
N GLN A 47 16.46 -4.60 -1.43
CA GLN A 47 16.27 -3.19 -1.73
C GLN A 47 14.90 -2.70 -1.25
N GLU A 48 13.81 -3.42 -1.56
CA GLU A 48 12.46 -3.06 -1.12
C GLU A 48 12.38 -2.98 0.41
N ARG A 49 13.02 -3.93 1.12
CA ARG A 49 13.09 -3.90 2.59
C ARG A 49 13.85 -2.69 3.09
N GLN A 50 14.97 -2.34 2.44
CA GLN A 50 15.75 -1.18 2.82
C GLN A 50 14.97 0.12 2.60
N GLU A 51 14.27 0.25 1.48
CA GLU A 51 13.42 1.41 1.18
C GLU A 51 12.25 1.50 2.14
N ARG A 52 11.57 0.38 2.43
CA ARG A 52 10.52 0.33 3.45
C ARG A 52 11.04 0.73 4.82
N GLN A 53 12.24 0.29 5.21
CA GLN A 53 12.85 0.70 6.47
C GLN A 53 13.18 2.19 6.50
N ARG A 54 13.69 2.76 5.40
CA ARG A 54 13.93 4.20 5.30
C ARG A 54 12.64 4.99 5.42
N MET A 55 11.63 4.64 4.65
CA MET A 55 10.31 5.29 4.72
C MET A 55 9.69 5.14 6.12
N GLN A 56 9.84 3.98 6.77
CA GLN A 56 9.37 3.79 8.15
C GLN A 56 10.11 4.69 9.12
N ALA A 57 11.45 4.80 9.01
CA ALA A 57 12.22 5.68 9.88
C ALA A 57 11.83 7.16 9.68
N GLU A 58 11.60 7.58 8.43
CA GLU A 58 11.10 8.91 8.10
C GLU A 58 9.69 9.16 8.64
N MET A 59 8.79 8.17 8.52
CA MET A 59 7.44 8.25 9.07
C MET A 59 7.47 8.38 10.59
N HIS A 60 8.30 7.57 11.28
CA HIS A 60 8.47 7.69 12.73
C HIS A 60 9.06 9.05 13.12
N GLN A 61 10.01 9.57 12.34
CA GLN A 61 10.56 10.91 12.57
C GLN A 61 9.49 11.99 12.42
N MET A 62 8.63 11.87 11.40
CA MET A 62 7.52 12.79 11.19
C MET A 62 6.49 12.71 12.32
N GLU A 63 6.16 11.50 12.77
CA GLU A 63 5.26 11.27 13.90
C GLU A 63 5.81 11.90 15.20
N GLN A 64 7.12 11.76 15.45
CA GLN A 64 7.77 12.43 16.59
C GLN A 64 7.67 13.96 16.50
N ARG A 65 7.79 14.53 15.29
CA ARG A 65 7.63 15.97 15.10
C ARG A 65 6.18 16.40 15.37
N LEU A 66 5.20 15.66 14.86
CA LEU A 66 3.79 15.94 15.11
C LEU A 66 3.42 15.81 16.59
N THR A 67 3.99 14.81 17.26
CA THR A 67 3.80 14.59 18.70
C THR A 67 4.42 15.72 19.52
N GLN A 68 5.62 16.18 19.18
CA GLN A 68 6.26 17.32 19.86
C GLN A 68 5.49 18.62 19.66
N LEU A 69 4.91 18.84 18.47
CA LEU A 69 4.05 20.01 18.21
C LEU A 69 2.68 19.90 18.91
N SER A 70 2.20 18.68 19.19
CA SER A 70 0.93 18.44 19.88
C SER A 70 1.08 18.23 21.40
N ALA A 71 2.30 18.13 21.93
CA ALA A 71 2.51 17.97 23.36
C ALA A 71 2.24 19.30 24.08
N PRO A 72 1.27 19.37 25.01
CA PRO A 72 1.18 20.50 25.92
C PRO A 72 2.42 20.49 26.82
N GLN A 73 3.01 21.65 27.06
CA GLN A 73 3.99 21.87 28.14
C GLN A 73 3.31 21.51 29.48
N ILE A 74 3.38 20.25 29.91
CA ILE A 74 2.86 19.82 31.21
C ILE A 74 4.00 19.91 32.23
N ILE A 75 3.87 20.92 33.09
CA ILE A 75 4.56 21.09 34.35
C ILE A 75 4.46 19.76 35.15
N PRO A 76 5.55 19.24 35.73
CA PRO A 76 5.51 18.00 36.48
C PRO A 76 4.86 18.23 37.84
N GLU A 77 3.56 17.97 37.95
CA GLU A 77 2.87 17.80 39.24
C GLU A 77 2.50 16.32 39.40
N ARG A 78 3.00 15.77 40.51
CA ARG A 78 2.56 14.57 41.24
C ARG A 78 1.08 14.21 41.00
N SER A 79 0.59 12.99 41.13
CA SER A 79 1.10 11.65 41.44
C SER A 79 -0.19 10.84 41.67
N VAL A 80 -0.33 9.70 41.00
CA VAL A 80 -1.25 8.57 41.27
C VAL A 80 -2.73 8.89 41.54
N ASP A 81 -3.60 8.44 40.63
CA ASP A 81 -4.50 7.36 41.03
C ASP A 81 -4.75 6.41 39.86
N ALA A 82 -4.71 5.13 40.17
CA ALA A 82 -4.78 4.01 39.25
C ALA A 82 -6.22 3.53 39.16
N SER A 83 -6.74 3.36 37.95
CA SER A 83 -7.76 2.32 37.74
C SER A 83 -8.05 2.00 36.28
N VAL A 84 -8.06 0.69 36.04
CA VAL A 84 -8.75 -0.06 34.99
C VAL A 84 -8.05 -0.15 33.63
N GLY A 85 -7.31 -1.26 33.47
CA GLY A 85 -7.85 -2.42 32.76
C GLY A 85 -7.99 -2.27 31.25
N GLY A 86 -7.13 -2.99 30.51
CA GLY A 86 -6.97 -2.89 29.07
C GLY A 86 -8.13 -3.40 28.22
N GLY A 87 -8.04 -3.07 26.93
CA GLY A 87 -8.94 -3.57 25.89
C GLY A 87 -8.87 -2.71 24.65
N GLY A 88 -8.04 -3.12 23.68
CA GLY A 88 -7.82 -2.40 22.44
C GLY A 88 -9.10 -2.20 21.62
N MET A 89 -9.42 -0.93 21.42
CA MET A 89 -9.90 -0.33 20.17
C MET A 89 -9.82 1.16 20.45
N ALA A 90 -9.01 1.89 19.68
CA ALA A 90 -8.90 3.33 19.85
C ALA A 90 -10.31 3.92 19.99
N PRO A 91 -10.65 4.59 21.10
CA PRO A 91 -11.82 5.43 21.07
C PRO A 91 -11.45 6.47 20.02
N LEU A 92 -12.13 6.43 18.87
CA LEU A 92 -12.20 7.59 18.01
C LEU A 92 -12.61 8.69 18.97
N VAL A 93 -11.61 9.49 19.32
CA VAL A 93 -11.67 10.54 20.31
C VAL A 93 -13.03 11.20 20.12
N SER A 94 -13.88 11.08 21.14
CA SER A 94 -15.04 11.94 21.28
C SER A 94 -14.47 13.33 21.58
N LEU A 95 -13.77 13.87 20.59
CA LEU A 95 -13.41 15.26 20.45
C LEU A 95 -14.73 15.97 20.73
N GLY A 96 -14.81 16.74 21.81
CA GLY A 96 -16.03 17.41 22.29
C GLY A 96 -16.65 18.40 21.28
N PHE A 97 -16.31 18.31 20.00
CA PHE A 97 -16.88 19.00 18.87
C PHE A 97 -18.06 18.18 18.32
N LYS A 98 -19.28 18.62 18.63
CA LYS A 98 -20.50 18.13 17.94
C LYS A 98 -20.45 18.61 16.48
N LEU A 99 -20.16 17.69 15.56
CA LEU A 99 -20.12 17.97 14.14
C LEU A 99 -21.52 18.30 13.63
N LYS A 100 -21.70 19.43 12.96
CA LYS A 100 -22.97 19.80 12.33
C LYS A 100 -23.02 19.20 10.93
N PRO A 101 -24.10 18.50 10.55
CA PRO A 101 -24.25 18.06 9.18
C PRO A 101 -24.48 19.26 8.28
N ASP A 102 -24.01 19.13 7.04
CA ASP A 102 -24.19 20.17 6.03
C ASP A 102 -25.66 20.26 5.60
N VAL A 103 -26.06 21.40 5.07
CA VAL A 103 -27.43 21.61 4.59
C VAL A 103 -27.57 20.96 3.22
N PHE A 104 -28.56 20.09 3.07
CA PHE A 104 -28.94 19.54 1.77
C PHE A 104 -29.86 20.51 1.04
N ASP A 105 -29.31 21.16 0.01
CA ASP A 105 -30.00 22.11 -0.87
C ASP A 105 -30.44 21.49 -2.22
N GLY A 106 -30.08 20.23 -2.47
CA GLY A 106 -30.35 19.51 -3.71
C GLY A 106 -29.28 19.67 -4.80
N MET A 107 -28.20 20.44 -4.55
CA MET A 107 -27.09 20.61 -5.49
C MET A 107 -26.06 19.48 -5.38
N ILE A 108 -25.90 18.91 -4.18
CA ILE A 108 -25.04 17.76 -3.93
C ILE A 108 -25.76 16.44 -4.21
N LEU A 109 -25.02 15.43 -4.67
CA LEU A 109 -25.58 14.09 -4.90
C LEU A 109 -26.10 13.50 -3.58
N LEU A 110 -27.35 13.03 -3.56
CA LEU A 110 -28.01 12.49 -2.34
C LEU A 110 -27.17 11.40 -1.64
N ARG A 111 -26.50 10.54 -2.42
CA ARG A 111 -25.60 9.51 -1.89
C ARG A 111 -24.41 10.09 -1.13
N LYS A 112 -23.83 11.20 -1.61
CA LYS A 112 -22.72 11.88 -0.92
C LYS A 112 -23.20 12.49 0.39
N PHE A 113 -24.34 13.17 0.37
CA PHE A 113 -24.96 13.72 1.57
C PHE A 113 -25.22 12.65 2.64
N PHE A 114 -25.85 11.52 2.27
CA PHE A 114 -26.18 10.46 3.22
C PHE A 114 -24.93 9.79 3.81
N THR A 115 -23.86 9.65 3.01
CA THR A 115 -22.57 9.12 3.48
C THR A 115 -21.95 10.04 4.53
N GLN A 116 -21.93 11.35 4.29
CA GLN A 116 -21.42 12.35 5.23
C GLN A 116 -22.29 12.43 6.49
N PHE A 117 -23.61 12.44 6.34
CA PHE A 117 -24.55 12.46 7.46
C PHE A 117 -24.39 11.23 8.36
N SER A 118 -24.23 10.04 7.77
CA SER A 118 -24.03 8.79 8.52
C SER A 118 -22.70 8.80 9.28
N LEU A 119 -21.64 9.37 8.70
CA LEU A 119 -20.36 9.51 9.37
C LEU A 119 -20.45 10.46 10.57
N ILE A 120 -21.13 11.59 10.40
CA ILE A 120 -21.37 12.57 11.46
C ILE A 120 -22.27 12.00 12.56
N ALA A 121 -23.32 11.27 12.21
CA ALA A 121 -24.21 10.62 13.17
C ALA A 121 -23.46 9.62 14.06
N ARG A 122 -22.56 8.82 13.46
CA ARG A 122 -21.72 7.87 14.20
C ARG A 122 -20.70 8.59 15.09
N ALA A 123 -20.06 9.65 14.58
CA ALA A 123 -19.11 10.44 15.35
C ALA A 123 -19.77 11.16 16.54
N ASN A 124 -21.01 11.62 16.38
CA ASN A 124 -21.77 12.30 17.43
C ASN A 124 -22.54 11.34 18.36
N GLY A 125 -22.51 10.03 18.11
CA GLY A 125 -23.27 9.04 18.88
C GLY A 125 -24.78 9.23 18.81
N TRP A 126 -25.32 9.69 17.67
CA TRP A 126 -26.76 9.91 17.52
C TRP A 126 -27.55 8.60 17.45
N ASP A 127 -28.58 8.52 18.27
CA ASP A 127 -29.61 7.49 18.20
C ASP A 127 -30.59 7.77 17.06
N GLU A 128 -31.49 6.82 16.77
CA GLU A 128 -32.38 6.92 15.61
C GLU A 128 -33.30 8.15 15.68
N SER A 129 -33.71 8.52 16.90
CA SER A 129 -34.52 9.71 17.13
C SER A 129 -33.73 11.00 16.86
N ALA A 130 -32.49 11.11 17.35
CA ALA A 130 -31.63 12.27 17.08
C ALA A 130 -31.23 12.37 15.60
N LYS A 131 -31.01 11.24 14.93
CA LYS A 131 -30.76 11.23 13.47
C LYS A 131 -31.94 11.79 12.71
N ALA A 132 -33.16 11.38 13.00
CA ALA A 132 -34.35 11.87 12.30
C ALA A 132 -34.52 13.39 12.47
N VAL A 133 -34.35 13.89 13.69
CA VAL A 133 -34.44 15.34 14.00
C VAL A 133 -33.33 16.13 13.31
N ALA A 134 -32.09 15.62 13.36
CA ALA A 134 -30.97 16.26 12.68
C ALA A 134 -31.16 16.24 11.17
N LEU A 135 -31.61 15.13 10.59
CA LEU A 135 -31.89 14.99 9.16
C LEU A 135 -32.94 16.00 8.71
N ALA A 136 -34.07 16.09 9.42
CA ALA A 136 -35.11 17.07 9.15
C ALA A 136 -34.60 18.52 9.22
N SER A 137 -33.64 18.80 10.11
CA SER A 137 -33.01 20.12 10.23
C SER A 137 -32.03 20.44 9.09
N CYS A 138 -31.49 19.41 8.42
CA CYS A 138 -30.55 19.56 7.31
C CYS A 138 -31.25 19.70 5.95
N LEU A 139 -32.54 19.37 5.85
CA LEU A 139 -33.32 19.52 4.62
C LEU A 139 -33.74 20.98 4.43
N LYS A 140 -33.33 21.61 3.32
CA LYS A 140 -33.71 22.99 2.98
C LYS A 140 -34.28 23.06 1.57
N GLY A 141 -35.20 24.01 1.33
CA GLY A 141 -35.78 24.26 0.00
C GLY A 141 -36.74 23.15 -0.46
N LYS A 142 -36.62 22.73 -1.73
CA LYS A 142 -37.49 21.71 -2.37
C LYS A 142 -37.42 20.32 -1.71
N ALA A 143 -36.46 20.08 -0.81
CA ALA A 143 -36.33 18.82 -0.08
C ALA A 143 -37.23 18.74 1.18
N ARG A 144 -37.95 19.83 1.52
CA ARG A 144 -38.79 19.94 2.73
C ARG A 144 -40.29 20.07 2.42
N SER A 145 -40.67 20.20 1.14
CA SER A 145 -42.05 20.44 0.69
C SER A 145 -42.60 19.28 -0.12
#